data_AF-A0A4D9CYL4-F1
#
_entry.id   AF-A0A4D9CYL4-F1
#
_cell.length_a   1.000
_cell.length_b   1.000
_cell.length_c   1.000
_cell.angle_alpha   90.00
_cell.angle_beta   90.00
_cell.angle_gamma   90.00
#
_symmetry.space_group_name_H-M   'P 1'
#
loop_
_entity.id
_entity.type
_entity.pdbx_description
1 polymer ?
#
loop_
_entity_poly.entity_id
_entity_poly.type
_entity_poly.pdbx_seq_one_letter_code
_entity_poly.pdbx_strand_id
1 'polypeptide(L)'
;MVNKGGSPRPDQPYMPHVALAPSAERDLTSDTHMPAFRTNNGVGGRKMEGQDALVIVDPISSGAVLALLGMQRGYRLIAVYSEGLEAELKAMVPTECREQGLHFDHVIEHTGDVPATAATLRSLFASPSSPPPPASPPLVLKSLLVGCESGVGLYDALIQELRQSTIPERVEGREGGEEGGKEDTPFPPSTLGGNVFALSCARRNKYLMGEAIRSAGLRAAKQLMTASWEEVPPFLETCRRPSPSPSAPSSLKVVLKPLSSAGSDGVVFASSKEEAREAFERILASTNVFGERNTAVLIQEYLQGTEFVVDSISHEGEHRVTAIWRYDKRPLNGAAFVYYGLRLWEGEDGREMDWALARYAHACLDALGIRNGFSHAEVMWLEGEAGGAGAPCLVEVGARPHGGEGTFVSLTAEAIGYNQLSVALDLIRDPQALAGIPLLPPPLKAHAAEVCLVSRKSGRLLRHFLTEHVAGNTLPSLKSVEMHVEVGDYLKKTVDMLSSPGSAILAHGDARVLERDYECIHEMDLFLVEGGGGGGRRKGKGV
;
A
#
# COMPACT_ATOMS: atom_id res chain seq x y z
N MET A 1 50.36 25.73 0.41
CA MET A 1 49.49 25.87 1.60
C MET A 1 48.49 24.72 1.56
N VAL A 2 48.64 23.79 2.49
CA VAL A 2 47.76 22.63 2.68
C VAL A 2 46.47 23.15 3.33
N ASN A 3 45.32 22.98 2.67
CA ASN A 3 44.04 23.30 3.29
C ASN A 3 43.43 22.02 3.86
N LYS A 4 43.16 22.07 5.16
CA LYS A 4 42.79 20.95 6.03
C LYS A 4 41.35 20.49 5.74
N GLY A 5 41.16 19.17 5.80
CA GLY A 5 39.89 18.50 5.62
C GLY A 5 38.82 18.91 6.63
N GLY A 6 37.60 19.03 6.13
CA GLY A 6 36.39 18.99 6.94
C GLY A 6 36.10 17.55 7.34
N SER A 7 36.01 17.32 8.65
CA SER A 7 35.52 16.09 9.26
C SER A 7 34.09 15.79 8.80
N PRO A 8 33.73 14.53 8.50
CA PRO A 8 32.35 14.14 8.25
C PRO A 8 31.51 14.35 9.51
N ARG A 9 30.30 14.92 9.35
CA ARG A 9 29.33 15.06 10.43
C ARG A 9 28.80 13.67 10.80
N PRO A 10 28.79 13.26 12.07
CA PRO A 10 28.00 12.12 12.49
C PRO A 10 26.52 12.50 12.37
N ASP A 11 25.64 11.54 12.07
CA ASP A 11 24.17 11.65 12.15
C ASP A 11 23.38 11.94 10.85
N GLN A 12 23.98 11.80 9.66
CA GLN A 12 23.20 11.58 8.42
C GLN A 12 23.27 10.10 8.02
N PRO A 13 22.14 9.40 7.78
CA PRO A 13 22.17 8.04 7.25
C PRO A 13 22.81 8.07 5.85
N TYR A 14 23.97 7.41 5.72
CA TYR A 14 24.70 7.26 4.47
C TYR A 14 23.91 6.37 3.51
N MET A 15 23.45 6.93 2.39
CA MET A 15 22.96 6.17 1.25
C MET A 15 24.14 5.84 0.32
N PRO A 16 24.43 4.57 0.01
CA PRO A 16 25.34 4.26 -1.08
C PRO A 16 24.72 4.74 -2.40
N HIS A 17 25.49 5.43 -3.24
CA HIS A 17 25.09 5.70 -4.62
C HIS A 17 24.98 4.36 -5.36
N VAL A 18 23.76 3.83 -5.48
CA VAL A 18 23.47 2.69 -6.35
C VAL A 18 23.20 3.28 -7.73
N ALA A 19 24.18 3.16 -8.64
CA ALA A 19 23.98 3.48 -10.04
C ALA A 19 22.99 2.46 -10.64
N LEU A 20 21.71 2.81 -10.67
CA LEU A 20 20.72 2.11 -11.49
C LEU A 20 21.01 2.47 -12.95
N ALA A 21 21.08 1.46 -13.83
CA ALA A 21 21.24 1.70 -15.26
C ALA A 21 20.10 2.62 -15.75
N PRO A 22 20.38 3.61 -16.62
CA PRO A 22 19.34 4.50 -17.12
C PRO A 22 18.25 3.65 -17.80
N SER A 23 17.01 3.85 -17.38
CA SER A 23 15.84 3.28 -18.05
C SER A 23 15.82 3.82 -19.48
N ALA A 24 15.84 2.92 -20.47
CA ALA A 24 15.53 3.31 -21.84
C ALA A 24 14.11 3.90 -21.82
N GLU A 25 13.92 5.09 -22.39
CA GLU A 25 12.58 5.60 -22.73
C GLU A 25 11.93 4.55 -23.64
N ARG A 26 11.07 3.70 -23.07
CA ARG A 26 10.31 2.72 -23.85
C ARG A 26 9.02 3.39 -24.28
N ASP A 27 8.88 3.55 -25.59
CA ASP A 27 7.69 4.08 -26.25
C ASP A 27 6.52 3.11 -26.01
N LEU A 28 5.51 3.52 -25.22
CA LEU A 28 4.39 2.69 -24.77
C LEU A 28 3.18 2.73 -25.73
N THR A 29 3.40 3.00 -27.03
CA THR A 29 2.34 3.43 -27.96
C THR A 29 1.74 2.33 -28.86
N SER A 30 1.73 1.05 -28.46
CA SER A 30 0.99 0.04 -29.26
C SER A 30 0.28 -1.03 -28.45
N ASP A 31 -1.05 -1.00 -28.54
CA ASP A 31 -1.99 -2.02 -28.08
C ASP A 31 -1.90 -3.25 -28.99
N THR A 32 -1.75 -4.44 -28.41
CA THR A 32 -1.92 -5.72 -29.13
C THR A 32 -3.04 -6.54 -28.50
N HIS A 33 -3.80 -7.21 -29.37
CA HIS A 33 -5.01 -7.96 -29.07
C HIS A 33 -4.92 -8.90 -27.86
N MET A 34 -5.93 -8.83 -27.00
CA MET A 34 -6.13 -9.70 -25.84
C MET A 34 -6.27 -11.19 -26.19
N PRO A 35 -5.53 -12.10 -25.53
CA PRO A 35 -6.05 -13.41 -25.21
C PRO A 35 -6.95 -13.31 -23.96
N ALA A 36 -8.10 -13.99 -23.99
CA ALA A 36 -9.01 -14.02 -22.85
C ALA A 36 -8.31 -14.59 -21.60
N PHE A 37 -8.16 -13.78 -20.55
CA PHE A 37 -7.84 -14.29 -19.22
C PHE A 37 -8.98 -15.21 -18.79
N ARG A 38 -8.62 -16.44 -18.43
CA ARG A 38 -9.56 -17.48 -18.05
C ARG A 38 -10.24 -17.06 -16.75
N THR A 39 -11.46 -16.54 -16.87
CA THR A 39 -12.41 -16.61 -15.77
C THR A 39 -12.63 -18.07 -15.42
N ASN A 40 -12.84 -18.32 -14.13
CA ASN A 40 -13.05 -19.64 -13.52
C ASN A 40 -14.00 -20.51 -14.38
N ASN A 41 -13.43 -21.41 -15.19
CA ASN A 41 -13.96 -22.70 -15.64
C ASN A 41 -13.12 -23.24 -16.81
N GLY A 42 -12.27 -24.24 -16.53
CA GLY A 42 -11.60 -25.04 -17.57
C GLY A 42 -10.09 -24.81 -17.68
N VAL A 43 -9.34 -25.27 -16.69
CA VAL A 43 -7.88 -25.44 -16.83
C VAL A 43 -7.62 -26.83 -17.41
N GLY A 44 -7.10 -26.88 -18.64
CA GLY A 44 -6.30 -28.02 -19.10
C GLY A 44 -5.09 -28.14 -18.16
N GLY A 45 -5.23 -28.99 -17.15
CA GLY A 45 -4.36 -29.02 -15.98
C GLY A 45 -3.17 -29.96 -16.15
N ARG A 46 -1.96 -29.42 -15.94
CA ARG A 46 -1.06 -30.13 -15.03
C ARG A 46 -1.77 -30.14 -13.67
N LYS A 47 -2.09 -31.33 -13.15
CA LYS A 47 -2.52 -31.49 -11.76
C LYS A 47 -1.46 -30.82 -10.88
N MET A 48 -1.85 -29.85 -10.06
CA MET A 48 -1.00 -29.39 -8.96
C MET A 48 -0.77 -30.60 -8.06
N GLU A 49 0.49 -30.95 -7.86
CA GLU A 49 0.87 -31.91 -6.83
C GLU A 49 0.64 -31.22 -5.49
N GLY A 50 0.04 -31.90 -4.50
CA GLY A 50 -0.33 -31.32 -3.20
C GLY A 50 0.85 -30.95 -2.29
N GLN A 51 1.93 -30.44 -2.86
CA GLN A 51 3.22 -30.10 -2.24
C GLN A 51 3.64 -28.66 -2.50
N ASP A 52 3.09 -28.01 -3.52
CA ASP A 52 3.42 -26.63 -3.86
C ASP A 52 2.96 -25.69 -2.72
N ALA A 53 3.88 -24.88 -2.21
CA ALA A 53 3.62 -24.03 -1.06
C ALA A 53 3.98 -22.56 -1.28
N LEU A 54 3.24 -21.69 -0.59
CA LEU A 54 3.49 -20.27 -0.47
C LEU A 54 3.85 -19.93 0.96
N VAL A 55 4.87 -19.08 1.12
CA VAL A 55 5.17 -18.47 2.41
C VAL A 55 4.68 -17.02 2.34
N ILE A 56 3.88 -16.59 3.30
CA ILE A 56 3.32 -15.24 3.35
C ILE A 56 3.75 -14.59 4.66
N VAL A 57 4.45 -13.45 4.54
CA VAL A 57 4.90 -12.65 5.68
C VAL A 57 3.77 -11.70 6.10
N ASP A 58 3.40 -11.75 7.37
CA ASP A 58 2.26 -11.05 7.96
C ASP A 58 0.97 -11.20 7.14
N PRO A 59 0.39 -12.42 7.07
CA PRO A 59 -0.83 -12.70 6.31
C PRO A 59 -2.09 -12.19 7.04
N ILE A 60 -2.15 -10.88 7.29
CA ILE A 60 -3.29 -10.16 7.88
C ILE A 60 -3.90 -9.23 6.83
N SER A 61 -5.15 -8.81 7.03
CA SER A 61 -5.87 -7.90 6.13
C SER A 61 -5.84 -8.43 4.69
N SER A 62 -5.40 -7.64 3.72
CA SER A 62 -5.21 -8.08 2.32
C SER A 62 -4.28 -9.28 2.16
N GLY A 63 -3.31 -9.46 3.07
CA GLY A 63 -2.43 -10.63 3.11
C GLY A 63 -3.15 -11.94 3.46
N ALA A 64 -4.20 -11.87 4.28
CA ALA A 64 -5.06 -13.01 4.56
C ALA A 64 -5.92 -13.39 3.34
N VAL A 65 -6.42 -12.38 2.60
CA VAL A 65 -7.14 -12.60 1.34
C VAL A 65 -6.22 -13.23 0.29
N LEU A 66 -4.97 -12.76 0.19
CA LEU A 66 -3.94 -13.38 -0.65
C LEU A 66 -3.72 -14.85 -0.28
N ALA A 67 -3.62 -15.15 1.02
CA ALA A 67 -3.47 -16.51 1.52
C ALA A 67 -4.67 -17.39 1.12
N LEU A 68 -5.90 -16.91 1.35
CA LEU A 68 -7.12 -17.62 0.95
C LEU A 68 -7.14 -17.93 -0.55
N LEU A 69 -6.84 -16.94 -1.40
CA LEU A 69 -6.78 -17.11 -2.85
C LEU A 69 -5.67 -18.11 -3.28
N GLY A 70 -4.57 -18.17 -2.54
CA GLY A 70 -3.52 -19.18 -2.71
C GLY A 70 -4.02 -20.59 -2.34
N MET A 71 -4.66 -20.72 -1.18
CA MET A 71 -5.25 -21.99 -0.72
C MET A 71 -6.28 -22.54 -1.70
N GLN A 72 -7.17 -21.69 -2.21
CA GLN A 72 -8.17 -22.05 -3.20
C GLN A 72 -7.56 -22.50 -4.53
N ARG A 73 -6.36 -22.01 -4.88
CA ARG A 73 -5.57 -22.48 -6.03
C ARG A 73 -4.82 -23.79 -5.76
N GLY A 74 -4.88 -24.32 -4.53
CA GLY A 74 -4.27 -25.59 -4.14
C GLY A 74 -2.88 -25.48 -3.52
N TYR A 75 -2.42 -24.27 -3.18
CA TYR A 75 -1.15 -24.09 -2.47
C TYR A 75 -1.28 -24.43 -0.99
N ARG A 76 -0.27 -25.11 -0.46
CA ARG A 76 -0.02 -25.23 0.98
C ARG A 76 0.49 -23.91 1.53
N LEU A 77 0.05 -23.51 2.72
CA LEU A 77 0.33 -22.16 3.25
C LEU A 77 1.23 -22.20 4.48
N ILE A 78 2.21 -21.30 4.50
CA ILE A 78 3.09 -21.06 5.66
C ILE A 78 3.00 -19.58 6.02
N ALA A 79 2.64 -19.28 7.27
CA ALA A 79 2.66 -17.92 7.79
C ALA A 79 4.00 -17.62 8.46
N VAL A 80 4.54 -16.44 8.21
CA VAL A 80 5.67 -15.88 8.98
C VAL A 80 5.22 -14.55 9.56
N TYR A 81 5.20 -14.42 10.89
CA TYR A 81 4.85 -13.18 11.55
C TYR A 81 6.09 -12.40 11.96
N SER A 82 6.07 -11.09 11.72
CA SER A 82 7.11 -10.14 12.11
C SER A 82 7.20 -10.02 13.63
N GLU A 83 8.40 -9.68 14.11
CA GLU A 83 8.66 -9.45 15.53
C GLU A 83 7.78 -8.30 16.05
N GLY A 84 7.22 -8.47 17.24
CA GLY A 84 6.44 -7.43 17.92
C GLY A 84 5.03 -7.21 17.35
N LEU A 85 4.57 -8.04 16.41
CA LEU A 85 3.19 -7.96 15.91
C LEU A 85 2.21 -8.46 16.99
N GLU A 86 1.44 -7.53 17.55
CA GLU A 86 0.50 -7.78 18.64
C GLU A 86 -0.64 -8.75 18.23
N ALA A 87 -1.26 -9.39 19.23
CA ALA A 87 -2.32 -10.37 19.00
C ALA A 87 -3.54 -9.76 18.30
N GLU A 88 -3.86 -8.51 18.62
CA GLU A 88 -4.93 -7.72 18.01
C GLU A 88 -4.69 -7.52 16.51
N LEU A 89 -3.45 -7.19 16.11
CA LEU A 89 -3.08 -7.03 14.70
C LEU A 89 -3.10 -8.37 13.97
N LYS A 90 -2.61 -9.45 14.60
CA LYS A 90 -2.71 -10.82 14.06
C LYS A 90 -4.16 -11.29 13.88
N ALA A 91 -5.07 -10.78 14.71
CA ALA A 91 -6.49 -11.06 14.60
C ALA A 91 -7.17 -10.30 13.46
N MET A 92 -6.53 -9.32 12.80
CA MET A 92 -7.06 -8.62 11.63
C MET A 92 -7.10 -9.54 10.39
N VAL A 93 -7.94 -10.55 10.44
CA VAL A 93 -8.22 -11.49 9.35
C VAL A 93 -9.66 -11.27 8.92
N PRO A 94 -9.93 -10.90 7.66
CA PRO A 94 -11.29 -10.63 7.20
C PRO A 94 -12.22 -11.81 7.49
N THR A 95 -13.47 -11.51 7.85
CA THR A 95 -14.45 -12.53 8.28
C THR A 95 -14.63 -13.61 7.22
N GLU A 96 -14.72 -13.23 5.95
CA GLU A 96 -14.83 -14.15 4.82
C GLU A 96 -13.68 -15.17 4.76
N CYS A 97 -12.45 -14.76 5.11
CA CYS A 97 -11.30 -15.68 5.15
C CYS A 97 -11.47 -16.74 6.24
N ARG A 98 -12.01 -16.37 7.40
CA ARG A 98 -12.25 -17.31 8.50
C ARG A 98 -13.40 -18.27 8.16
N GLU A 99 -14.49 -17.76 7.59
CA GLU A 99 -15.66 -18.55 7.20
C GLU A 99 -15.32 -19.57 6.10
N GLN A 100 -14.41 -19.22 5.19
CA GLN A 100 -13.92 -20.13 4.15
C GLN A 100 -12.79 -21.06 4.62
N GLY A 101 -12.46 -21.05 5.92
CA GLY A 101 -11.55 -22.01 6.53
C GLY A 101 -10.08 -21.79 6.19
N LEU A 102 -9.66 -20.53 6.01
CA LEU A 102 -8.24 -20.18 5.87
C LEU A 102 -7.44 -20.81 7.04
N HIS A 103 -6.42 -21.58 6.69
CA HIS A 103 -5.50 -22.20 7.64
C HIS A 103 -4.07 -22.21 7.09
N PHE A 104 -3.11 -22.35 7.99
CA PHE A 104 -1.69 -22.44 7.67
C PHE A 104 -1.16 -23.78 8.18
N ASP A 105 -0.39 -24.46 7.35
CA ASP A 105 0.23 -25.74 7.71
C ASP A 105 1.36 -25.53 8.72
N HIS A 106 2.02 -24.38 8.63
CA HIS A 106 3.05 -23.95 9.56
C HIS A 106 2.88 -22.46 9.84
N VAL A 107 3.16 -22.08 11.08
CA VAL A 107 3.23 -20.68 11.55
C VAL A 107 4.58 -20.48 12.19
N ILE A 108 5.31 -19.47 11.75
CA ILE A 108 6.64 -19.11 12.25
C ILE A 108 6.56 -17.71 12.84
N GLU A 109 7.06 -17.56 14.06
CA GLU A 109 7.18 -16.28 14.75
C GLU A 109 8.63 -15.80 14.64
N HIS A 110 8.84 -14.65 14.01
CA HIS A 110 10.16 -14.04 13.94
C HIS A 110 10.53 -13.36 15.26
N THR A 111 11.74 -13.61 15.75
CA THR A 111 12.23 -13.10 17.04
C THR A 111 13.49 -12.24 16.88
N GLY A 112 13.56 -11.46 15.79
CA GLY A 112 14.69 -10.58 15.48
C GLY A 112 15.90 -11.25 14.81
N ASP A 113 15.94 -12.59 14.75
CA ASP A 113 17.00 -13.37 14.10
C ASP A 113 16.56 -13.89 12.71
N VAL A 114 16.96 -13.15 11.67
CA VAL A 114 16.62 -13.46 10.27
C VAL A 114 17.26 -14.78 9.83
N PRO A 115 18.57 -15.04 10.06
CA PRO A 115 19.18 -16.35 9.79
C PRO A 115 18.45 -17.53 10.43
N ALA A 116 18.02 -17.44 11.70
CA ALA A 116 17.27 -18.51 12.35
C ALA A 116 15.90 -18.76 11.71
N THR A 117 15.22 -17.69 11.32
CA THR A 117 13.93 -17.76 10.61
C THR A 117 14.11 -18.41 9.23
N ALA A 118 15.14 -18.00 8.49
CA ALA A 118 15.51 -18.58 7.20
C ALA A 118 15.89 -20.07 7.32
N ALA A 119 16.63 -20.46 8.36
CA ALA A 119 16.97 -21.85 8.64
C ALA A 119 15.72 -22.70 8.91
N THR A 120 14.75 -22.17 9.67
CA THR A 120 13.47 -22.82 9.91
C THR A 120 12.72 -23.03 8.60
N LEU A 121 12.62 -22.01 7.74
CA LEU A 121 12.02 -22.14 6.41
C LEU A 121 12.73 -23.22 5.59
N ARG A 122 14.08 -23.21 5.54
CA ARG A 122 14.86 -24.22 4.82
C ARG A 122 14.53 -25.64 5.27
N SER A 123 14.33 -25.87 6.57
CA SER A 123 14.00 -27.19 7.10
C SER A 123 12.65 -27.72 6.60
N LEU A 124 11.67 -26.86 6.32
CA LEU A 124 10.35 -27.24 5.80
C LEU A 124 10.38 -27.72 4.34
N PHE A 125 11.39 -27.28 3.57
CA PHE A 125 11.55 -27.58 2.15
C PHE A 125 12.70 -28.55 1.85
N ALA A 126 13.46 -28.95 2.88
CA ALA A 126 14.57 -29.88 2.72
C ALA A 126 14.07 -31.28 2.36
N SER A 127 14.73 -31.92 1.39
CA SER A 127 14.50 -33.35 1.13
C SER A 127 15.04 -34.19 2.30
N PRO A 128 14.31 -35.21 2.78
CA PRO A 128 14.80 -36.05 3.86
C PRO A 128 16.07 -36.79 3.43
N SER A 129 17.11 -36.73 4.24
CA SER A 129 18.43 -37.34 4.00
C SER A 129 18.46 -38.88 4.11
N SER A 130 17.31 -39.51 4.38
CA SER A 130 17.08 -40.95 4.39
C SER A 130 15.61 -41.23 4.08
N PRO A 131 15.24 -42.37 3.45
CA PRO A 131 13.85 -42.62 3.12
C PRO A 131 13.04 -42.80 4.41
N PRO A 132 12.05 -41.95 4.72
CA PRO A 132 11.12 -42.25 5.79
C PRO A 132 10.09 -43.28 5.29
N PRO A 133 9.42 -44.04 6.18
CA PRO A 133 8.17 -44.74 5.84
C PRO A 133 7.11 -43.70 5.40
N PRO A 134 5.91 -44.07 4.87
CA PRO A 134 5.14 -43.25 3.94
C PRO A 134 4.55 -42.00 4.61
N ALA A 135 5.38 -40.98 4.81
CA ALA A 135 5.05 -39.64 5.23
C ALA A 135 5.20 -38.73 4.02
N SER A 136 4.30 -37.76 3.92
CA SER A 136 4.08 -36.92 2.74
C SER A 136 5.37 -36.41 2.11
N PRO A 137 5.46 -36.37 0.77
CA PRO A 137 6.60 -35.81 0.05
C PRO A 137 6.90 -34.35 0.45
N PRO A 138 8.16 -33.89 0.32
CA PRO A 138 8.60 -32.58 0.80
C PRO A 138 7.84 -31.44 0.10
N LEU A 139 7.67 -30.33 0.82
CA LEU A 139 7.07 -29.12 0.25
C LEU A 139 7.96 -28.55 -0.86
N VAL A 140 7.34 -27.89 -1.83
CA VAL A 140 8.04 -27.15 -2.89
C VAL A 140 7.66 -25.68 -2.78
N LEU A 141 8.61 -24.84 -2.38
CA LEU A 141 8.36 -23.39 -2.34
C LEU A 141 8.15 -22.87 -3.76
N LYS A 142 7.05 -22.14 -3.96
CA LYS A 142 6.79 -21.40 -5.20
C LYS A 142 7.03 -19.91 -5.09
N SER A 143 6.77 -19.33 -3.92
CA SER A 143 7.05 -17.91 -3.68
C SER A 143 7.02 -17.58 -2.20
N LEU A 144 7.85 -16.60 -1.82
CA LEU A 144 7.69 -15.83 -0.60
C LEU A 144 6.98 -14.53 -0.96
N LEU A 145 5.92 -14.18 -0.26
CA LEU A 145 5.10 -13.00 -0.53
C LEU A 145 4.97 -12.15 0.74
N VAL A 146 4.85 -10.85 0.56
CA VAL A 146 4.49 -9.91 1.64
C VAL A 146 2.98 -9.72 1.67
N GLY A 147 2.37 -9.89 2.85
CA GLY A 147 0.93 -9.75 3.05
C GLY A 147 0.48 -8.32 3.34
N CYS A 148 1.23 -7.57 4.14
CA CYS A 148 0.91 -6.20 4.55
C CYS A 148 2.16 -5.36 4.88
N GLU A 149 1.97 -4.11 5.36
CA GLU A 149 3.05 -3.13 5.52
C GLU A 149 4.09 -3.57 6.56
N SER A 150 3.64 -4.12 7.67
CA SER A 150 4.53 -4.57 8.76
C SER A 150 5.53 -5.62 8.27
N GLY A 151 5.13 -6.45 7.30
CA GLY A 151 5.93 -7.55 6.79
C GLY A 151 7.01 -7.15 5.78
N VAL A 152 6.97 -5.94 5.21
CA VAL A 152 7.86 -5.53 4.10
C VAL A 152 9.34 -5.63 4.49
N GLY A 153 9.69 -5.20 5.71
CA GLY A 153 11.06 -5.23 6.20
C GLY A 153 11.59 -6.65 6.40
N LEU A 154 10.81 -7.51 7.05
CA LEU A 154 11.17 -8.90 7.27
C LEU A 154 11.22 -9.67 5.94
N TYR A 155 10.27 -9.43 5.03
CA TYR A 155 10.26 -10.00 3.69
C TYR A 155 11.57 -9.71 2.94
N ASP A 156 11.96 -8.44 2.85
CA ASP A 156 13.20 -8.03 2.17
C ASP A 156 14.44 -8.71 2.79
N ALA A 157 14.50 -8.79 4.12
CA ALA A 157 15.61 -9.43 4.84
C ALA A 157 15.65 -10.94 4.62
N LEU A 158 14.51 -11.63 4.65
CA LEU A 158 14.40 -13.06 4.38
C LEU A 158 14.79 -13.40 2.94
N ILE A 159 14.34 -12.62 1.96
CA ILE A 159 14.76 -12.82 0.56
C ILE A 159 16.29 -12.70 0.43
N GLN A 160 16.87 -11.67 1.05
CA GLN A 160 18.32 -11.44 0.99
C GLN A 160 19.10 -12.61 1.62
N GLU A 161 18.71 -13.05 2.81
CA GLU A 161 19.33 -14.18 3.53
C GLU A 161 19.17 -15.48 2.75
N LEU A 162 17.95 -15.79 2.29
CA LEU A 162 17.67 -17.03 1.58
C LEU A 162 18.45 -17.11 0.25
N ARG A 163 18.68 -15.98 -0.43
CA ARG A 163 19.50 -15.90 -1.64
C ARG A 163 21.00 -16.08 -1.36
N GLN A 164 21.53 -15.45 -0.33
CA GLN A 164 22.98 -15.47 -0.02
C GLN A 164 23.51 -16.89 0.21
N SER A 165 22.76 -17.74 0.91
CA SER A 165 23.16 -19.14 1.14
C SER A 165 22.93 -20.06 -0.07
N THR A 166 22.56 -19.52 -1.24
CA THR A 166 22.47 -20.24 -2.53
C THR A 166 23.70 -20.01 -3.42
N ILE A 167 24.60 -19.10 -3.03
CA ILE A 167 25.87 -18.86 -3.71
C ILE A 167 26.90 -19.78 -3.04
N PRO A 168 27.53 -20.73 -3.75
CA PRO A 168 28.58 -21.55 -3.15
C PRO A 168 29.70 -20.65 -2.64
N GLU A 169 30.12 -20.81 -1.39
CA GLU A 169 31.41 -20.26 -0.95
C GLU A 169 32.47 -20.75 -1.94
N ARG A 170 33.10 -19.82 -2.66
CA ARG A 170 34.31 -20.13 -3.41
C ARG A 170 35.36 -20.56 -2.39
N VAL A 171 35.52 -21.87 -2.23
CA VAL A 171 36.67 -22.45 -1.55
C VAL A 171 37.88 -22.11 -2.42
N GLU A 172 38.64 -21.08 -2.03
CA GLU A 172 39.96 -20.81 -2.59
C GLU A 172 40.83 -22.05 -2.34
N GLY A 173 41.15 -22.79 -3.42
CA GLY A 173 42.12 -23.89 -3.32
C GLY A 173 41.91 -25.13 -4.20
N ARG A 174 41.00 -25.15 -5.19
CA ARG A 174 40.98 -26.22 -6.20
C ARG A 174 40.83 -25.65 -7.61
N GLU A 175 41.95 -25.52 -8.31
CA GLU A 175 41.96 -25.51 -9.76
C GLU A 175 41.58 -26.92 -10.25
N GLY A 176 40.45 -27.03 -10.96
CA GLY A 176 40.10 -28.23 -11.71
C GLY A 176 38.60 -28.46 -11.87
N GLY A 177 38.10 -28.23 -13.09
CA GLY A 177 36.87 -28.85 -13.61
C GLY A 177 35.62 -27.99 -13.59
N GLU A 178 35.34 -27.32 -14.71
CA GLU A 178 33.98 -26.87 -15.06
C GLU A 178 33.12 -28.07 -15.43
N GLU A 179 32.33 -28.58 -14.48
CA GLU A 179 31.05 -29.23 -14.77
C GLU A 179 30.01 -28.70 -13.78
N GLY A 180 29.08 -27.89 -14.29
CA GLY A 180 28.01 -27.27 -13.51
C GLY A 180 27.01 -28.32 -13.03
N GLY A 181 27.10 -28.67 -11.75
CA GLY A 181 25.98 -29.25 -11.02
C GLY A 181 24.95 -28.16 -10.71
N LYS A 182 23.73 -28.28 -11.25
CA LYS A 182 22.56 -27.64 -10.61
C LYS A 182 22.38 -28.33 -9.27
N GLU A 183 22.90 -27.77 -8.20
CA GLU A 183 22.48 -28.21 -6.87
C GLU A 183 20.98 -27.90 -6.72
N ASP A 184 20.19 -28.92 -6.39
CA ASP A 184 18.78 -28.82 -6.01
C ASP A 184 18.69 -28.05 -4.69
N THR A 185 18.91 -26.73 -4.73
CA THR A 185 18.62 -25.88 -3.59
C THR A 185 17.10 -25.77 -3.48
N PRO A 186 16.51 -25.89 -2.27
CA PRO A 186 15.06 -25.77 -2.10
C PRO A 186 14.50 -24.38 -2.47
N PHE A 187 15.37 -23.42 -2.80
CA PHE A 187 15.05 -22.04 -3.13
C PHE A 187 15.86 -21.58 -4.35
N PRO A 188 15.55 -22.05 -5.57
CA PRO A 188 16.25 -21.55 -6.74
C PRO A 188 15.98 -20.03 -6.92
N PRO A 189 16.91 -19.25 -7.50
CA PRO A 189 16.73 -17.81 -7.67
C PRO A 189 15.43 -17.40 -8.38
N SER A 190 14.89 -18.25 -9.25
CA SER A 190 13.60 -18.05 -9.93
C SER A 190 12.39 -18.09 -8.99
N THR A 191 12.50 -18.76 -7.84
CA THR A 191 11.47 -18.86 -6.80
C THR A 191 11.55 -17.70 -5.80
N LEU A 192 12.77 -17.24 -5.53
CA LEU A 192 13.04 -16.09 -4.68
C LEU A 192 13.12 -14.83 -5.54
N GLY A 193 11.95 -14.35 -5.99
CA GLY A 193 11.80 -12.96 -6.43
C GLY A 193 12.21 -11.99 -5.31
N GLY A 194 12.40 -10.72 -5.63
CA GLY A 194 12.80 -9.75 -4.61
C GLY A 194 13.08 -8.37 -5.14
N ASN A 195 13.10 -7.41 -4.23
CA ASN A 195 13.45 -6.01 -4.50
C ASN A 195 14.93 -5.77 -4.19
N VAL A 196 15.46 -4.62 -4.61
CA VAL A 196 16.82 -4.23 -4.29
C VAL A 196 16.91 -3.98 -2.79
N PHE A 197 17.61 -4.87 -2.06
CA PHE A 197 17.67 -4.85 -0.60
C PHE A 197 18.25 -3.55 -0.04
N ALA A 198 19.28 -2.99 -0.69
CA ALA A 198 19.90 -1.72 -0.29
C ALA A 198 18.91 -0.53 -0.25
N LEU A 199 17.79 -0.63 -0.97
CA LEU A 199 16.73 0.38 -1.01
C LEU A 199 15.52 0.04 -0.11
N SER A 200 15.60 -1.02 0.72
CA SER A 200 14.51 -1.41 1.63
C SER A 200 14.11 -0.29 2.60
N CYS A 201 15.09 0.40 3.17
CA CYS A 201 14.81 1.56 4.04
C CYS A 201 14.17 2.71 3.25
N ALA A 202 14.57 2.95 2.00
CA ALA A 202 13.98 3.99 1.16
C ALA A 202 12.50 3.71 0.84
N ARG A 203 12.09 2.44 0.75
CA ARG A 203 10.68 2.06 0.54
C ARG A 203 9.79 2.27 1.76
N ARG A 204 10.36 2.36 2.96
CA ARG A 204 9.60 2.45 4.23
C ARG A 204 9.77 3.77 4.99
N ASN A 205 10.74 4.58 4.59
CA ASN A 205 11.00 5.88 5.19
C ASN A 205 10.67 6.99 4.19
N LYS A 206 9.65 7.79 4.52
CA LYS A 206 9.13 8.86 3.65
C LYS A 206 10.19 9.87 3.21
N TYR A 207 11.14 10.22 4.06
CA TYR A 207 12.23 11.13 3.68
C TYR A 207 13.17 10.48 2.67
N LEU A 208 13.68 9.29 3.00
CA LEU A 208 14.58 8.53 2.11
C LEU A 208 13.92 8.18 0.78
N MET A 209 12.62 7.89 0.79
CA MET A 209 11.81 7.68 -0.41
C MET A 209 11.87 8.91 -1.32
N GLY A 210 11.52 10.08 -0.78
CA GLY A 210 11.56 11.33 -1.55
C GLY A 210 12.97 11.69 -2.05
N GLU A 211 14.02 11.39 -1.28
CA GLU A 211 15.41 11.60 -1.72
C GLU A 211 15.83 10.64 -2.84
N ALA A 212 15.37 9.38 -2.80
CA ALA A 212 15.61 8.43 -3.88
C ALA A 212 14.91 8.87 -5.18
N ILE A 213 13.65 9.30 -5.10
CA ILE A 213 12.90 9.82 -6.25
C ILE A 213 13.59 11.07 -6.84
N ARG A 214 14.02 12.01 -6.00
CA ARG A 214 14.74 13.22 -6.45
C ARG A 214 16.09 12.90 -7.07
N SER A 215 16.83 11.97 -6.49
CA SER A 215 18.14 11.54 -7.00
C SER A 215 18.02 10.85 -8.36
N ALA A 216 16.87 10.23 -8.65
CA ALA A 216 16.54 9.70 -9.96
C ALA A 216 16.07 10.77 -10.98
N GLY A 217 16.05 12.06 -10.60
CA GLY A 217 15.65 13.17 -11.47
C GLY A 217 14.14 13.32 -11.64
N LEU A 218 13.34 12.59 -10.86
CA LEU A 218 11.88 12.64 -10.90
C LEU A 218 11.36 13.79 -10.01
N ARG A 219 10.15 14.29 -10.33
CA ARG A 219 9.44 15.23 -9.46
C ARG A 219 9.26 14.59 -8.08
N ALA A 220 9.77 15.22 -7.03
CA ALA A 220 9.59 14.79 -5.64
C ALA A 220 9.25 16.00 -4.79
N ALA A 221 8.39 15.82 -3.77
CA ALA A 221 8.04 16.90 -2.84
C ALA A 221 9.30 17.51 -2.24
N LYS A 222 9.45 18.84 -2.25
CA LYS A 222 10.50 19.52 -1.47
C LYS A 222 10.35 19.09 -0.01
N GLN A 223 11.46 18.76 0.63
CA GLN A 223 11.44 18.23 1.98
C GLN A 223 12.68 18.59 2.78
N LEU A 224 12.50 18.67 4.09
CA LEU A 224 13.53 18.86 5.10
C LEU A 224 13.26 17.89 6.25
N MET A 225 14.26 17.11 6.63
CA MET A 225 14.26 16.33 7.87
C MET A 225 15.24 16.99 8.83
N THR A 226 14.76 17.50 9.97
CA THR A 226 15.64 18.17 10.94
C THR A 226 15.12 18.07 12.37
N ALA A 227 16.03 18.14 13.32
CA ALA A 227 15.75 18.34 14.74
C ALA A 227 15.97 19.81 15.16
N SER A 228 16.51 20.65 14.27
CA SER A 228 16.84 22.04 14.55
C SER A 228 15.84 23.00 13.90
N TRP A 229 15.18 23.81 14.72
CA TRP A 229 14.28 24.86 14.21
C TRP A 229 15.02 25.88 13.34
N GLU A 230 16.33 26.09 13.52
CA GLU A 230 17.09 27.10 12.77
C GLU A 230 17.13 26.82 11.26
N GLU A 231 17.01 25.54 10.87
CA GLU A 231 16.99 25.10 9.47
C GLU A 231 15.62 25.27 8.81
N VAL A 232 14.54 25.39 9.60
CA VAL A 232 13.17 25.39 9.10
C VAL A 232 12.81 26.69 8.37
N PRO A 233 13.04 27.91 8.90
CA PRO A 233 12.64 29.14 8.21
C PRO A 233 13.24 29.30 6.80
N PRO A 234 14.54 29.04 6.55
CA PRO A 234 15.07 29.06 5.19
C PRO A 234 14.35 28.07 4.25
N PHE A 235 14.01 26.88 4.74
CA PHE A 235 13.27 25.89 3.96
C PHE A 235 11.83 26.32 3.66
N LEU A 236 11.13 26.92 4.62
CA LEU A 236 9.76 27.43 4.41
C LEU A 236 9.69 28.44 3.26
N GLU A 237 10.71 29.28 3.10
CA GLU A 237 10.79 30.24 1.99
C GLU A 237 10.86 29.54 0.62
N THR A 238 11.48 28.35 0.53
CA THR A 238 11.49 27.55 -0.71
C THR A 238 10.15 26.90 -1.04
N CYS A 239 9.26 26.78 -0.04
CA CYS A 239 7.93 26.20 -0.17
C CYS A 239 6.83 27.25 -0.44
N ARG A 240 7.17 28.54 -0.42
CA ARG A 240 6.22 29.60 -0.76
C ARG A 240 5.80 29.48 -2.21
N ARG A 241 4.49 29.59 -2.44
CA ARG A 241 3.93 29.60 -3.79
C ARG A 241 3.65 31.04 -4.21
N PRO A 242 3.99 31.41 -5.45
CA PRO A 242 3.69 32.73 -5.97
C PRO A 242 2.18 32.94 -5.97
N SER A 243 1.78 34.16 -5.67
CA SER A 243 0.37 34.53 -5.73
C SER A 243 -0.12 34.53 -7.18
N PRO A 244 -1.37 34.09 -7.44
CA PRO A 244 -1.98 34.20 -8.77
C PRO A 244 -2.22 35.66 -9.20
N SER A 245 -2.13 36.62 -8.27
CA SER A 245 -2.19 38.07 -8.54
C SER A 245 -0.92 38.78 -8.05
N PRO A 246 -0.35 39.74 -8.80
CA PRO A 246 0.78 40.57 -8.37
C PRO A 246 0.50 41.36 -7.08
N SER A 247 -0.77 41.56 -6.72
CA SER A 247 -1.20 42.33 -5.55
C SER A 247 -1.45 41.51 -4.29
N ALA A 248 -1.39 40.18 -4.36
CA ALA A 248 -1.60 39.29 -3.21
C ALA A 248 -0.27 38.67 -2.73
N PRO A 249 -0.11 38.46 -1.41
CA PRO A 249 1.11 37.89 -0.84
C PRO A 249 1.28 36.43 -1.27
N SER A 250 2.52 35.96 -1.36
CA SER A 250 2.82 34.55 -1.55
C SER A 250 2.21 33.72 -0.43
N SER A 251 1.61 32.58 -0.78
CA SER A 251 1.01 31.68 0.18
C SER A 251 2.04 30.64 0.63
N LEU A 252 2.09 30.38 1.94
CA LEU A 252 2.82 29.26 2.50
C LEU A 252 1.81 28.18 2.84
N LYS A 253 2.12 26.94 2.47
CA LYS A 253 1.44 25.76 3.01
C LYS A 253 2.44 24.61 3.01
N VAL A 254 2.69 24.06 4.19
CA VAL A 254 3.60 22.93 4.39
C VAL A 254 2.94 21.88 5.26
N VAL A 255 3.48 20.67 5.18
CA VAL A 255 3.10 19.53 6.01
C VAL A 255 4.25 19.23 6.96
N LEU A 256 3.96 19.14 8.26
CA LEU A 256 4.89 18.68 9.29
C LEU A 256 4.38 17.35 9.84
N LYS A 257 5.25 16.36 9.93
CA LYS A 257 4.91 15.04 10.47
C LYS A 257 6.11 14.35 11.13
N PRO A 258 5.89 13.41 12.08
CA PRO A 258 6.90 12.48 12.54
C PRO A 258 7.46 11.62 11.39
N LEU A 259 8.69 11.11 11.55
CA LEU A 259 9.30 10.18 10.58
C LEU A 259 8.51 8.89 10.41
N SER A 260 7.98 8.37 11.51
CA SER A 260 7.16 7.16 11.56
C SER A 260 5.70 7.57 11.80
N SER A 261 4.95 7.79 10.72
CA SER A 261 3.52 8.10 10.75
C SER A 261 2.76 7.25 9.72
N ALA A 262 1.58 6.77 10.10
CA ALA A 262 0.63 6.04 9.27
C ALA A 262 -0.78 6.62 9.47
N GLY A 263 -1.67 6.47 8.48
CA GLY A 263 -3.10 6.82 8.63
C GLY A 263 -3.40 8.29 8.96
N SER A 264 -2.55 9.22 8.54
CA SER A 264 -2.62 10.65 8.85
C SER A 264 -2.33 11.04 10.32
N ASP A 265 -1.85 10.11 11.15
CA ASP A 265 -1.48 10.40 12.52
C ASP A 265 -0.29 11.39 12.62
N GLY A 266 -0.43 12.40 13.47
CA GLY A 266 0.57 13.44 13.70
C GLY A 266 0.84 14.38 12.52
N VAL A 267 0.06 14.32 11.44
CA VAL A 267 0.22 15.18 10.26
C VAL A 267 -0.42 16.55 10.51
N VAL A 268 0.40 17.60 10.48
CA VAL A 268 -0.03 18.99 10.75
C VAL A 268 0.22 19.86 9.54
N PHE A 269 -0.77 20.66 9.17
CA PHE A 269 -0.61 21.71 8.15
C PHE A 269 -0.24 23.02 8.81
N ALA A 270 0.72 23.71 8.24
CA ALA A 270 1.07 25.07 8.64
C ALA A 270 1.05 26.00 7.44
N SER A 271 0.38 27.14 7.61
CA SER A 271 0.28 28.21 6.61
C SER A 271 1.06 29.46 7.01
N SER A 272 1.70 29.42 8.18
CA SER A 272 2.57 30.48 8.70
C SER A 272 3.82 29.88 9.37
N LYS A 273 4.82 30.73 9.60
CA LYS A 273 6.04 30.33 10.32
C LYS A 273 5.72 29.98 11.78
N GLU A 274 4.76 30.69 12.36
CA GLU A 274 4.29 30.53 13.73
C GLU A 274 3.58 29.19 13.90
N GLU A 275 2.64 28.86 13.01
CA GLU A 275 1.98 27.54 13.00
C GLU A 275 2.98 26.40 12.80
N ALA A 276 3.96 26.59 11.90
CA ALA A 276 5.01 25.60 11.67
C ALA A 276 5.88 25.39 12.93
N ARG A 277 6.12 26.46 13.71
CA ARG A 277 6.90 26.38 14.94
C ARG A 277 6.18 25.60 16.02
N GLU A 278 4.92 25.92 16.25
CA GLU A 278 4.09 25.21 17.22
C GLU A 278 3.98 23.71 16.88
N ALA A 279 3.77 23.40 15.59
CA ALA A 279 3.72 22.03 15.11
C ALA A 279 5.06 21.30 15.30
N PHE A 280 6.18 21.94 14.97
CA PHE A 280 7.53 21.38 15.10
C PHE A 280 7.89 21.06 16.55
N GLU A 281 7.69 22.02 17.47
CA GLU A 281 7.97 21.85 18.90
C GLU A 281 7.09 20.74 19.51
N ARG A 282 5.80 20.69 19.13
CA ARG A 282 4.88 19.63 19.58
C ARG A 282 5.31 18.25 19.11
N ILE A 283 5.67 18.09 17.83
CA ILE A 283 6.08 16.81 17.27
C ILE A 283 7.35 16.29 17.98
N LEU A 284 8.38 17.13 18.15
CA LEU A 284 9.62 16.73 18.84
C LEU A 284 9.42 16.40 20.32
N ALA A 285 8.44 17.03 20.97
CA ALA A 285 8.10 16.74 22.36
C ALA A 285 7.31 15.42 22.53
N SER A 286 6.71 14.91 21.45
CA SER A 286 5.86 13.72 21.47
C SER A 286 6.64 12.42 21.25
N THR A 287 6.07 11.32 21.73
CA THR A 287 6.45 9.96 21.34
C THR A 287 5.64 9.53 20.12
N ASN A 288 6.23 8.75 19.22
CA ASN A 288 5.53 8.15 18.08
C ASN A 288 4.58 7.03 18.55
N VAL A 289 3.81 6.47 17.62
CA VAL A 289 2.86 5.36 17.87
C VAL A 289 3.52 4.10 18.43
N PHE A 290 4.84 3.97 18.31
CA PHE A 290 5.63 2.85 18.83
C PHE A 290 6.23 3.14 20.22
N GLY A 291 5.86 4.27 20.84
CA GLY A 291 6.36 4.66 22.17
C GLY A 291 7.76 5.26 22.17
N GLU A 292 8.39 5.46 21.01
CA GLU A 292 9.72 6.04 20.89
C GLU A 292 9.66 7.56 20.77
N ARG A 293 10.64 8.27 21.34
CA ARG A 293 10.70 9.72 21.22
C ARG A 293 11.03 10.13 19.78
N ASN A 294 10.30 11.11 19.25
CA ASN A 294 10.63 11.68 17.94
C ASN A 294 12.01 12.36 17.98
N THR A 295 12.90 11.94 17.08
CA THR A 295 14.26 12.49 16.98
C THR A 295 14.39 13.59 15.95
N ALA A 296 13.47 13.68 14.99
CA ALA A 296 13.41 14.71 13.96
C ALA A 296 11.97 14.93 13.48
N VAL A 297 11.76 16.05 12.80
CA VAL A 297 10.51 16.37 12.10
C VAL A 297 10.77 16.34 10.60
N LEU A 298 9.86 15.72 9.85
CA LEU A 298 9.82 15.84 8.40
C LEU A 298 8.86 16.98 8.02
N ILE A 299 9.41 18.01 7.38
CA ILE A 299 8.66 19.11 6.78
C ILE A 299 8.66 18.92 5.26
N GLN A 300 7.50 18.95 4.63
CA GLN A 300 7.35 18.84 3.17
C GLN A 300 6.53 20.01 2.61
N GLU A 301 6.78 20.39 1.36
CA GLU A 301 5.87 21.29 0.65
C GLU A 301 4.47 20.66 0.56
N TYR A 302 3.44 21.49 0.59
CA TYR A 302 2.08 21.01 0.41
C TYR A 302 1.80 20.73 -1.07
N LEU A 303 1.60 19.46 -1.40
CA LEU A 303 1.15 19.01 -2.71
C LEU A 303 -0.34 19.32 -2.88
N GLN A 304 -0.67 20.38 -3.62
CA GLN A 304 -2.05 20.78 -3.89
C GLN A 304 -2.54 20.13 -5.17
N GLY A 305 -3.38 19.12 -5.04
CA GLY A 305 -3.89 18.38 -6.19
C GLY A 305 -4.97 17.38 -5.81
N THR A 306 -5.28 16.52 -6.77
CA THR A 306 -6.16 15.35 -6.57
C THR A 306 -5.30 14.12 -6.28
N GLU A 307 -5.65 13.38 -5.24
CA GLU A 307 -4.86 12.22 -4.81
C GLU A 307 -5.37 10.93 -5.45
N PHE A 308 -4.46 10.18 -6.05
CA PHE A 308 -4.71 8.90 -6.71
C PHE A 308 -3.89 7.79 -6.05
N VAL A 309 -4.37 6.57 -6.19
CA VAL A 309 -3.61 5.35 -5.94
C VAL A 309 -3.34 4.67 -7.27
N VAL A 310 -2.10 4.28 -7.53
CA VAL A 310 -1.69 3.47 -8.68
C VAL A 310 -1.20 2.12 -8.16
N ASP A 311 -2.06 1.11 -8.20
CA ASP A 311 -1.70 -0.24 -7.81
C ASP A 311 -1.02 -0.95 -8.97
N SER A 312 0.18 -1.45 -8.75
CA SER A 312 0.94 -2.18 -9.77
C SER A 312 1.38 -3.55 -9.30
N ILE A 313 1.67 -4.43 -10.27
CA ILE A 313 2.43 -5.65 -10.06
C ILE A 313 3.75 -5.55 -10.82
N SER A 314 4.80 -6.09 -10.24
CA SER A 314 6.14 -6.11 -10.84
C SER A 314 6.65 -7.54 -10.94
N HIS A 315 7.30 -7.86 -12.05
CA HIS A 315 8.03 -9.11 -12.21
C HIS A 315 9.33 -8.84 -12.97
N GLU A 316 10.47 -9.14 -12.35
CA GLU A 316 11.81 -8.78 -12.85
C GLU A 316 11.90 -7.30 -13.27
N GLY A 317 11.14 -6.48 -12.54
CA GLY A 317 10.71 -5.09 -12.69
C GLY A 317 10.41 -4.61 -14.10
N GLU A 318 9.72 -5.46 -14.83
CA GLU A 318 8.64 -4.96 -15.67
C GLU A 318 7.41 -4.72 -14.79
N HIS A 319 6.80 -3.54 -14.94
CA HIS A 319 5.65 -3.10 -14.15
C HIS A 319 4.37 -3.10 -15.00
N ARG A 320 3.23 -3.42 -14.35
CA ARG A 320 1.89 -3.33 -14.93
C ARG A 320 0.94 -2.69 -13.93
N VAL A 321 0.21 -1.66 -14.35
CA VAL A 321 -0.82 -1.06 -13.50
C VAL A 321 -2.05 -1.97 -13.50
N THR A 322 -2.45 -2.42 -12.32
CA THR A 322 -3.59 -3.30 -12.11
C THR A 322 -4.88 -2.54 -11.84
N ALA A 323 -4.79 -1.38 -11.18
CA ALA A 323 -5.92 -0.49 -10.92
C ALA A 323 -5.40 0.94 -10.66
N ILE A 324 -6.21 1.93 -11.00
CA ILE A 324 -6.04 3.32 -10.55
C ILE A 324 -7.26 3.67 -9.73
N TRP A 325 -7.06 4.34 -8.60
CA TRP A 325 -8.15 4.80 -7.74
C TRP A 325 -8.01 6.28 -7.46
N ARG A 326 -9.13 6.94 -7.18
CA ARG A 326 -9.18 8.33 -6.73
C ARG A 326 -9.69 8.39 -5.31
N TYR A 327 -8.89 8.96 -4.41
CA TYR A 327 -9.34 9.22 -3.04
C TYR A 327 -10.35 10.36 -3.02
N ASP A 328 -11.34 10.23 -2.15
CA ASP A 328 -12.23 11.32 -1.75
C ASP A 328 -11.90 11.69 -0.29
N LYS A 329 -11.15 12.78 -0.13
CA LYS A 329 -10.78 13.33 1.18
C LYS A 329 -11.40 14.71 1.35
N ARG A 330 -12.20 14.88 2.40
CA ARG A 330 -12.92 16.14 2.69
C ARG A 330 -12.68 16.59 4.13
N PRO A 331 -12.76 17.90 4.43
CA PRO A 331 -12.73 18.37 5.80
C PRO A 331 -14.01 17.95 6.55
N LEU A 332 -13.86 17.45 7.76
CA LEU A 332 -14.98 17.07 8.63
C LEU A 332 -14.56 17.11 10.10
N ASN A 333 -15.47 17.52 10.99
CA ASN A 333 -15.27 17.53 12.45
C ASN A 333 -13.97 18.24 12.92
N GLY A 334 -13.49 19.23 12.17
CA GLY A 334 -12.26 19.97 12.46
C GLY A 334 -10.98 19.35 11.90
N ALA A 335 -11.04 18.16 11.32
CA ALA A 335 -9.94 17.56 10.56
C ALA A 335 -9.97 18.02 9.10
N ALA A 336 -8.77 18.19 8.50
CA ALA A 336 -8.64 18.69 7.14
C ALA A 336 -8.89 17.62 6.06
N PHE A 337 -8.57 16.34 6.35
CA PHE A 337 -8.62 15.23 5.41
C PHE A 337 -9.23 14.00 6.08
N VAL A 338 -10.56 13.92 6.07
CA VAL A 338 -11.29 12.69 6.41
C VAL A 338 -11.55 11.91 5.14
N TYR A 339 -11.31 10.60 5.18
CA TYR A 339 -11.59 9.68 4.08
C TYR A 339 -13.10 9.49 3.99
N TYR A 340 -13.68 9.92 2.87
CA TYR A 340 -15.06 9.66 2.50
C TYR A 340 -15.15 8.39 1.64
N GLY A 341 -14.09 8.07 0.91
CA GLY A 341 -14.02 6.83 0.18
C GLY A 341 -12.89 6.79 -0.83
N LEU A 342 -12.91 5.72 -1.61
CA LEU A 342 -11.97 5.42 -2.67
C LEU A 342 -12.76 4.92 -3.88
N ARG A 343 -12.64 5.60 -5.02
CA ARG A 343 -13.37 5.27 -6.25
C ARG A 343 -12.41 4.68 -7.26
N LEU A 344 -12.81 3.60 -7.92
CA LEU A 344 -12.04 3.09 -9.04
C LEU A 344 -12.08 4.12 -10.18
N TRP A 345 -10.90 4.45 -10.71
CA TRP A 345 -10.72 5.55 -11.64
C TRP A 345 -10.58 5.05 -13.07
N GLU A 346 -11.29 5.73 -13.96
CA GLU A 346 -11.09 5.68 -15.40
C GLU A 346 -11.09 7.12 -15.91
N GLY A 347 -9.97 7.53 -16.51
CA GLY A 347 -9.87 8.86 -17.11
C GLY A 347 -10.76 9.02 -18.33
N GLU A 348 -11.12 10.26 -18.62
CA GLU A 348 -11.86 10.62 -19.85
C GLU A 348 -10.98 10.51 -21.11
N ASP A 349 -11.60 10.72 -22.28
CA ASP A 349 -11.05 10.67 -23.64
C ASP A 349 -9.51 10.79 -23.75
N GLY A 350 -8.88 9.72 -24.26
CA GLY A 350 -7.43 9.64 -24.49
C GLY A 350 -6.60 9.21 -23.29
N ARG A 351 -7.14 9.25 -22.06
CA ARG A 351 -6.51 8.71 -20.84
C ARG A 351 -5.08 9.21 -20.57
N GLU A 352 -4.75 10.42 -21.01
CA GLU A 352 -3.41 11.00 -20.89
C GLU A 352 -2.95 11.13 -19.43
N MET A 353 -3.88 11.47 -18.53
CA MET A 353 -3.59 11.53 -17.09
C MET A 353 -3.28 10.14 -16.52
N ASP A 354 -4.07 9.12 -16.87
CA ASP A 354 -3.84 7.74 -16.44
C ASP A 354 -2.45 7.25 -16.89
N TRP A 355 -2.09 7.55 -18.13
CA TRP A 355 -0.75 7.24 -18.66
C TRP A 355 0.36 8.01 -17.95
N ALA A 356 0.16 9.29 -17.64
CA ALA A 356 1.12 10.08 -16.90
C ALA A 356 1.32 9.56 -15.46
N LEU A 357 0.23 9.19 -14.78
CA LEU A 357 0.25 8.54 -13.47
C LEU A 357 1.01 7.21 -13.53
N ALA A 358 0.72 6.35 -14.50
CA ALA A 358 1.37 5.05 -14.66
C ALA A 358 2.87 5.17 -14.96
N ARG A 359 3.25 6.02 -15.93
CA ARG A 359 4.66 6.24 -16.26
C ARG A 359 5.45 6.76 -15.06
N TYR A 360 4.89 7.73 -14.35
CA TYR A 360 5.52 8.29 -13.18
C TYR A 360 5.64 7.27 -12.05
N ALA A 361 4.56 6.52 -11.75
CA ALA A 361 4.56 5.47 -10.74
C ALA A 361 5.64 4.42 -11.07
N HIS A 362 5.68 3.89 -12.29
CA HIS A 362 6.71 2.93 -12.71
C HIS A 362 8.13 3.48 -12.54
N ALA A 363 8.39 4.74 -12.93
CA ALA A 363 9.69 5.36 -12.73
C ALA A 363 10.05 5.48 -11.23
N CYS A 364 9.07 5.75 -10.37
CA CYS A 364 9.26 5.71 -8.92
C CYS A 364 9.56 4.30 -8.40
N LEU A 365 8.87 3.27 -8.92
CA LEU A 365 9.14 1.87 -8.55
C LEU A 365 10.59 1.48 -8.90
N ASP A 366 11.06 1.85 -10.10
CA ASP A 366 12.45 1.65 -10.53
C ASP A 366 13.43 2.38 -9.60
N ALA A 367 13.18 3.66 -9.30
CA ALA A 367 14.02 4.47 -8.41
C ALA A 367 14.10 3.91 -6.97
N LEU A 368 13.05 3.22 -6.52
CA LEU A 368 12.98 2.56 -5.21
C LEU A 368 13.43 1.09 -5.26
N GLY A 369 13.91 0.62 -6.42
CA GLY A 369 14.41 -0.73 -6.62
C GLY A 369 13.34 -1.81 -6.44
N ILE A 370 12.07 -1.48 -6.67
CA ILE A 370 11.00 -2.46 -6.72
C ILE A 370 11.15 -3.22 -8.02
N ARG A 371 11.33 -4.54 -7.93
CA ARG A 371 11.44 -5.43 -9.09
C ARG A 371 10.35 -6.49 -9.09
N ASN A 372 9.89 -6.93 -7.93
CA ASN A 372 9.03 -8.09 -7.83
C ASN A 372 7.91 -7.86 -6.81
N GLY A 373 6.73 -8.38 -7.13
CA GLY A 373 5.57 -8.35 -6.26
C GLY A 373 4.77 -7.06 -6.37
N PHE A 374 4.09 -6.74 -5.29
CA PHE A 374 3.06 -5.71 -5.23
C PHE A 374 3.64 -4.31 -5.03
N SER A 375 2.93 -3.31 -5.54
CA SER A 375 3.12 -1.92 -5.11
C SER A 375 1.79 -1.19 -5.03
N HIS A 376 1.62 -0.41 -3.96
CA HIS A 376 0.52 0.51 -3.74
C HIS A 376 1.10 1.92 -3.66
N ALA A 377 0.95 2.71 -4.74
CA ALA A 377 1.55 4.02 -4.86
C ALA A 377 0.52 5.14 -4.73
N GLU A 378 0.64 5.97 -3.70
CA GLU A 378 -0.15 7.19 -3.55
C GLU A 378 0.54 8.35 -4.28
N VAL A 379 -0.18 8.96 -5.22
CA VAL A 379 0.33 9.99 -6.13
C VAL A 379 -0.61 11.18 -6.14
N MET A 380 -0.07 12.38 -5.91
CA MET A 380 -0.82 13.61 -6.08
C MET A 380 -0.72 14.09 -7.53
N TRP A 381 -1.86 14.32 -8.18
CA TRP A 381 -1.93 15.01 -9.46
C TRP A 381 -1.97 16.53 -9.23
N LEU A 382 -0.85 17.20 -9.50
CA LEU A 382 -0.66 18.63 -9.31
C LEU A 382 -1.09 19.39 -10.56
N GLU A 383 -2.26 20.01 -10.53
CA GLU A 383 -2.76 20.80 -11.65
C GLU A 383 -1.89 22.05 -11.87
N GLY A 384 -1.44 22.26 -13.11
CA GLY A 384 -0.80 23.50 -13.54
C GLY A 384 0.71 23.66 -13.29
N GLU A 385 1.45 22.62 -12.85
CA GLU A 385 2.91 22.71 -12.63
C GLU A 385 3.76 22.50 -13.91
N ALA A 386 3.37 21.60 -14.83
CA ALA A 386 4.17 21.23 -16.00
C ALA A 386 3.92 22.17 -17.20
N GLY A 387 4.42 23.41 -17.13
CA GLY A 387 4.29 24.37 -18.23
C GLY A 387 2.83 24.74 -18.56
N GLY A 388 1.92 24.59 -17.58
CA GLY A 388 0.48 24.75 -17.73
C GLY A 388 -0.33 23.45 -17.70
N ALA A 389 0.31 22.28 -17.82
CA ALA A 389 -0.32 20.97 -17.68
C ALA A 389 -0.18 20.39 -16.24
N GLY A 390 -1.00 19.38 -15.91
CA GLY A 390 -0.89 18.67 -14.64
C GLY A 390 0.34 17.77 -14.55
N ALA A 391 0.85 17.53 -13.34
CA ALA A 391 2.03 16.70 -13.10
C ALA A 391 1.85 15.76 -11.89
N PRO A 392 2.22 14.47 -11.99
CA PRO A 392 2.17 13.56 -10.86
C PRO A 392 3.35 13.80 -9.90
N CYS A 393 3.10 13.69 -8.60
CA CYS A 393 4.12 13.72 -7.55
C CYS A 393 3.79 12.69 -6.47
N LEU A 394 4.76 11.83 -6.16
CA LEU A 394 4.63 10.74 -5.20
C LEU A 394 4.39 11.30 -3.79
N VAL A 395 3.40 10.73 -3.11
CA VAL A 395 3.17 10.91 -1.68
C VAL A 395 3.88 9.78 -0.92
N GLU A 396 3.61 8.52 -1.29
CA GLU A 396 4.17 7.32 -0.69
C GLU A 396 4.04 6.11 -1.62
N VAL A 397 4.89 5.09 -1.46
CA VAL A 397 4.72 3.75 -2.06
C VAL A 397 4.89 2.69 -0.99
N GLY A 398 3.89 1.83 -0.81
CA GLY A 398 4.03 0.57 -0.08
C GLY A 398 4.40 -0.56 -1.04
N ALA A 399 5.48 -1.30 -0.75
CA ALA A 399 5.89 -2.48 -1.52
C ALA A 399 5.13 -3.73 -1.07
N ARG A 400 3.79 -3.65 -1.13
CA ARG A 400 2.82 -4.61 -0.59
C ARG A 400 1.49 -4.49 -1.34
N PRO A 401 0.54 -5.42 -1.13
CA PRO A 401 -0.79 -5.27 -1.70
C PRO A 401 -1.49 -3.99 -1.28
N HIS A 402 -2.48 -3.58 -2.08
CA HIS A 402 -3.50 -2.61 -1.68
C HIS A 402 -4.09 -3.00 -0.31
N GLY A 403 -4.33 -2.01 0.56
CA GLY A 403 -4.84 -2.21 1.92
C GLY A 403 -6.34 -2.50 2.00
N GLY A 404 -6.96 -2.06 3.11
CA GLY A 404 -8.42 -2.09 3.27
C GLY A 404 -9.03 -3.49 3.36
N GLU A 405 -8.35 -4.44 4.02
CA GLU A 405 -8.90 -5.79 4.24
C GLU A 405 -9.22 -6.58 2.96
N GLY A 406 -8.66 -6.16 1.83
CA GLY A 406 -8.90 -6.78 0.54
C GLY A 406 -10.24 -6.41 -0.10
N THR A 407 -10.94 -5.37 0.38
CA THR A 407 -12.19 -4.86 -0.22
C THR A 407 -12.05 -4.59 -1.73
N PHE A 408 -10.88 -4.14 -2.16
CA PHE A 408 -10.54 -3.89 -3.56
C PHE A 408 -10.64 -5.13 -4.47
N VAL A 409 -10.53 -6.35 -3.92
CA VAL A 409 -10.47 -7.61 -4.68
C VAL A 409 -11.77 -7.86 -5.43
N SER A 410 -12.92 -7.73 -4.76
CA SER A 410 -14.23 -7.92 -5.37
C SER A 410 -14.56 -6.78 -6.34
N LEU A 411 -14.25 -5.54 -5.95
CA LEU A 411 -14.46 -4.34 -6.75
C LEU A 411 -13.71 -4.42 -8.10
N THR A 412 -12.43 -4.73 -8.08
CA THR A 412 -11.61 -4.83 -9.32
C THR A 412 -11.94 -6.08 -10.13
N ALA A 413 -12.30 -7.20 -9.49
CA ALA A 413 -12.78 -8.37 -10.20
C ALA A 413 -14.08 -8.08 -11.00
N GLU A 414 -15.04 -7.34 -10.42
CA GLU A 414 -16.28 -6.95 -11.12
C GLU A 414 -16.01 -5.89 -12.20
N ALA A 415 -15.23 -4.86 -11.88
CA ALA A 415 -15.02 -3.71 -12.76
C ALA A 415 -14.00 -3.96 -13.89
N ILE A 416 -12.92 -4.68 -13.62
CA ILE A 416 -11.81 -4.88 -14.56
C ILE A 416 -11.81 -6.32 -15.10
N GLY A 417 -12.10 -7.29 -14.23
CA GLY A 417 -12.08 -8.73 -14.54
C GLY A 417 -10.89 -9.47 -13.94
N TYR A 418 -9.98 -8.76 -13.28
CA TYR A 418 -8.88 -9.30 -12.49
C TYR A 418 -8.56 -8.35 -11.33
N ASN A 419 -7.80 -8.84 -10.36
CA ASN A 419 -7.31 -8.04 -9.23
C ASN A 419 -5.81 -8.27 -8.99
N GLN A 420 -5.18 -7.35 -8.26
CA GLN A 420 -3.73 -7.35 -7.99
C GLN A 420 -3.24 -8.68 -7.39
N LEU A 421 -4.00 -9.28 -6.45
CA LEU A 421 -3.63 -10.54 -5.79
C LEU A 421 -3.71 -11.73 -6.75
N SER A 422 -4.79 -11.81 -7.53
CA SER A 422 -5.00 -12.88 -8.52
C SER A 422 -3.90 -12.88 -9.58
N VAL A 423 -3.51 -11.70 -10.04
CA VAL A 423 -2.43 -11.52 -11.00
C VAL A 423 -1.10 -12.01 -10.43
N ALA A 424 -0.77 -11.66 -9.17
CA ALA A 424 0.45 -12.14 -8.54
C ALA A 424 0.50 -13.67 -8.46
N LEU A 425 -0.61 -14.31 -8.09
CA LEU A 425 -0.71 -15.78 -8.02
C LEU A 425 -0.60 -16.43 -9.41
N ASP A 426 -1.15 -15.79 -10.45
CA ASP A 426 -1.02 -16.29 -11.82
C ASP A 426 0.43 -16.20 -12.32
N LEU A 427 1.16 -15.13 -11.98
CA LEU A 427 2.58 -14.96 -12.32
C LEU A 427 3.50 -15.96 -11.62
N ILE A 428 3.16 -16.41 -10.40
CA ILE A 428 3.91 -17.48 -9.71
C ILE A 428 3.83 -18.79 -10.51
N ARG A 429 2.70 -19.04 -11.16
CA ARG A 429 2.48 -20.24 -11.97
C ARG A 429 3.05 -20.11 -13.38
N ASP A 430 2.86 -18.95 -14.00
CA ASP A 430 3.29 -18.65 -15.35
C ASP A 430 3.81 -17.21 -15.44
N PRO A 431 5.13 -16.99 -15.24
CA PRO A 431 5.73 -15.67 -15.35
C PRO A 431 5.52 -14.99 -16.71
N GLN A 432 5.33 -15.77 -17.79
CA GLN A 432 5.10 -15.23 -19.13
C GLN A 432 3.72 -14.59 -19.27
N ALA A 433 2.79 -14.86 -18.35
CA ALA A 433 1.47 -14.23 -18.32
C ALA A 433 1.54 -12.71 -18.15
N LEU A 434 2.66 -12.15 -17.65
CA LEU A 434 2.88 -10.70 -17.54
C LEU A 434 2.71 -9.97 -18.88
N ALA A 435 3.12 -10.60 -19.98
CA ALA A 435 2.99 -10.03 -21.32
C ALA A 435 1.53 -9.87 -21.76
N GLY A 436 0.62 -10.67 -21.20
CA GLY A 436 -0.82 -10.55 -21.44
C GLY A 436 -1.49 -9.45 -20.63
N ILE A 437 -0.84 -8.94 -19.59
CA ILE A 437 -1.41 -7.90 -18.72
C ILE A 437 -1.18 -6.53 -19.36
N PRO A 438 -2.25 -5.75 -19.62
CA PRO A 438 -2.13 -4.40 -20.15
C PRO A 438 -1.26 -3.49 -19.26
N LEU A 439 -0.59 -2.51 -19.88
CA LEU A 439 0.20 -1.52 -19.16
C LEU A 439 -0.67 -0.61 -18.28
N LEU A 440 -1.87 -0.31 -18.75
CA LEU A 440 -2.95 0.35 -18.03
C LEU A 440 -4.14 -0.60 -17.92
N PRO A 441 -4.93 -0.52 -16.84
CA PRO A 441 -6.18 -1.26 -16.75
C PRO A 441 -7.08 -0.97 -17.96
N PRO A 442 -7.76 -1.97 -18.53
CA PRO A 442 -8.73 -1.74 -19.60
C PRO A 442 -9.89 -0.84 -19.12
N PRO A 443 -10.69 -0.28 -20.06
CA PRO A 443 -11.92 0.42 -19.72
C PRO A 443 -12.80 -0.39 -18.76
N LEU A 444 -13.43 0.29 -17.80
CA LEU A 444 -14.17 -0.38 -16.75
C LEU A 444 -15.48 -0.99 -17.29
N LYS A 445 -15.74 -2.24 -16.91
CA LYS A 445 -17.00 -2.95 -17.20
C LYS A 445 -18.12 -2.58 -16.23
N ALA A 446 -17.75 -2.07 -15.07
CA ALA A 446 -18.62 -1.53 -14.05
C ALA A 446 -17.86 -0.47 -13.26
N HIS A 447 -18.60 0.47 -12.67
CA HIS A 447 -18.01 1.43 -11.74
C HIS A 447 -18.05 0.85 -10.34
N ALA A 448 -17.03 1.18 -9.54
CA ALA A 448 -16.79 0.57 -8.24
C ALA A 448 -16.25 1.61 -7.26
N ALA A 449 -16.68 1.55 -6.01
CA ALA A 449 -16.17 2.39 -4.94
C ALA A 449 -16.27 1.70 -3.59
N GLU A 450 -15.29 1.95 -2.73
CA GLU A 450 -15.42 1.79 -1.29
C GLU A 450 -15.81 3.15 -0.70
N VAL A 451 -16.91 3.17 0.06
CA VAL A 451 -17.38 4.34 0.80
C VAL A 451 -16.94 4.18 2.25
N CYS A 452 -16.08 5.06 2.74
CA CYS A 452 -15.76 5.13 4.17
C CYS A 452 -16.91 5.81 4.89
N LEU A 453 -17.52 5.15 5.88
CA LEU A 453 -18.61 5.75 6.62
C LEU A 453 -18.08 6.90 7.50
N VAL A 454 -18.86 7.98 7.60
CA VAL A 454 -18.49 9.16 8.38
C VAL A 454 -19.54 9.47 9.43
N SER A 455 -19.12 9.63 10.69
CA SER A 455 -19.98 10.04 11.78
C SER A 455 -19.74 11.51 12.15
N ARG A 456 -20.83 12.29 12.19
CA ARG A 456 -20.85 13.68 12.66
C ARG A 456 -21.22 13.79 14.15
N LYS A 457 -21.54 12.66 14.77
CA LYS A 457 -22.05 12.56 16.15
C LYS A 457 -21.12 11.67 16.97
N SER A 458 -21.26 11.78 18.28
CA SER A 458 -20.64 10.86 19.23
C SER A 458 -21.67 10.42 20.25
N GLY A 459 -21.57 9.18 20.70
CA GLY A 459 -22.51 8.63 21.67
C GLY A 459 -22.62 7.12 21.54
N ARG A 460 -23.41 6.50 22.43
CA ARG A 460 -23.64 5.07 22.37
C ARG A 460 -24.49 4.72 21.14
N LEU A 461 -23.98 3.86 20.26
CA LEU A 461 -24.68 3.47 19.04
C LEU A 461 -25.92 2.65 19.40
N LEU A 462 -27.09 3.14 19.01
CA LEU A 462 -28.37 2.45 19.22
C LEU A 462 -28.79 1.68 17.97
N ARG A 463 -28.50 2.22 16.77
CA ARG A 463 -28.86 1.61 15.47
C ARG A 463 -28.09 2.28 14.33
N HIS A 464 -27.85 1.53 13.26
CA HIS A 464 -27.45 2.05 11.96
C HIS A 464 -28.41 1.55 10.86
N PHE A 465 -28.58 2.31 9.78
CA PHE A 465 -29.63 2.05 8.77
C PHE A 465 -29.13 1.38 7.49
N LEU A 466 -27.81 1.26 7.30
CA LEU A 466 -27.22 0.74 6.06
C LEU A 466 -27.61 -0.71 5.75
N THR A 467 -27.72 -1.58 6.76
CA THR A 467 -28.15 -2.98 6.57
C THR A 467 -29.58 -3.07 6.04
N GLU A 468 -30.44 -2.13 6.40
CA GLU A 468 -31.82 -2.04 5.90
C GLU A 468 -31.85 -1.60 4.45
N HIS A 469 -30.95 -0.70 4.05
CA HIS A 469 -30.81 -0.29 2.65
C HIS A 469 -30.35 -1.45 1.75
N VAL A 470 -29.44 -2.30 2.24
CA VAL A 470 -29.04 -3.56 1.58
C VAL A 470 -30.24 -4.50 1.46
N ALA A 471 -30.90 -4.82 2.58
CA ALA A 471 -32.02 -5.76 2.60
C ALA A 471 -33.22 -5.28 1.77
N GLY A 472 -33.45 -3.97 1.73
CA GLY A 472 -34.52 -3.33 0.97
C GLY A 472 -34.16 -3.01 -0.48
N ASN A 473 -32.90 -3.25 -0.91
CA ASN A 473 -32.38 -2.90 -2.23
C ASN A 473 -32.73 -1.46 -2.68
N THR A 474 -32.58 -0.51 -1.75
CA THR A 474 -32.96 0.90 -1.98
C THR A 474 -31.81 1.75 -2.53
N LEU A 475 -30.59 1.23 -2.45
CA LEU A 475 -29.37 1.77 -3.05
C LEU A 475 -28.85 0.72 -4.06
N PRO A 476 -29.23 0.81 -5.35
CA PRO A 476 -28.96 -0.25 -6.33
C PRO A 476 -27.50 -0.63 -6.53
N SER A 477 -26.56 0.28 -6.24
CA SER A 477 -25.12 -0.01 -6.33
C SER A 477 -24.54 -0.64 -5.06
N LEU A 478 -25.25 -0.61 -3.92
CA LEU A 478 -24.74 -1.10 -2.65
C LEU A 478 -24.70 -2.63 -2.63
N LYS A 479 -23.49 -3.21 -2.48
CA LYS A 479 -23.26 -4.66 -2.47
C LYS A 479 -23.16 -5.21 -1.05
N SER A 480 -22.38 -4.57 -0.20
CA SER A 480 -22.13 -5.00 1.16
C SER A 480 -21.74 -3.83 2.06
N VAL A 481 -21.79 -4.06 3.37
CA VAL A 481 -21.44 -3.08 4.41
C VAL A 481 -20.66 -3.83 5.47
N GLU A 482 -19.55 -3.26 5.89
CA GLU A 482 -18.72 -3.75 6.98
C GLU A 482 -18.66 -2.68 8.08
N MET A 483 -18.88 -3.09 9.32
CA MET A 483 -18.95 -2.18 10.47
C MET A 483 -17.80 -2.52 11.42
N HIS A 484 -17.06 -1.49 11.85
CA HIS A 484 -16.03 -1.61 12.89
C HIS A 484 -16.58 -1.30 14.30
N VAL A 485 -17.87 -0.96 14.39
CA VAL A 485 -18.57 -0.66 15.64
C VAL A 485 -19.90 -1.40 15.68
N GLU A 486 -20.24 -1.95 16.84
CA GLU A 486 -21.50 -2.67 17.05
C GLU A 486 -22.53 -1.83 17.82
N VAL A 487 -23.80 -2.24 17.77
CA VAL A 487 -24.85 -1.62 18.61
C VAL A 487 -24.48 -1.81 20.08
N GLY A 488 -24.43 -0.70 20.80
CA GLY A 488 -23.99 -0.64 22.19
C GLY A 488 -22.59 -0.06 22.37
N ASP A 489 -21.77 -0.01 21.32
CA ASP A 489 -20.44 0.61 21.36
C ASP A 489 -20.50 2.14 21.36
N TYR A 490 -19.38 2.77 21.72
CA TYR A 490 -19.25 4.22 21.66
C TYR A 490 -18.81 4.67 20.27
N LEU A 491 -19.73 5.28 19.52
CA LEU A 491 -19.45 5.91 18.25
C LEU A 491 -18.71 7.22 18.48
N LYS A 492 -17.55 7.38 17.81
CA LYS A 492 -16.78 8.64 17.81
C LYS A 492 -17.20 9.51 16.61
N LYS A 493 -16.90 10.80 16.70
CA LYS A 493 -16.87 11.67 15.52
C LYS A 493 -15.69 11.26 14.65
N THR A 494 -15.93 11.11 13.35
CA THR A 494 -14.88 10.72 12.41
C THR A 494 -13.97 11.90 12.10
N VAL A 495 -12.68 11.73 12.35
CA VAL A 495 -11.61 12.71 12.11
C VAL A 495 -10.45 12.13 11.30
N ASP A 496 -10.42 10.81 11.13
CA ASP A 496 -9.40 10.04 10.42
C ASP A 496 -9.99 8.67 10.03
N MET A 497 -9.17 7.79 9.46
CA MET A 497 -9.57 6.43 9.07
C MET A 497 -9.90 5.54 10.28
N LEU A 498 -9.18 5.68 11.40
CA LEU A 498 -9.35 4.86 12.61
C LEU A 498 -10.65 5.16 13.36
N SER A 499 -11.18 6.36 13.20
CA SER A 499 -12.46 6.82 13.73
C SER A 499 -13.62 6.66 12.74
N SER A 500 -13.38 6.05 11.58
CA SER A 500 -14.44 5.66 10.64
C SER A 500 -15.23 4.49 11.22
N PRO A 501 -16.58 4.54 11.23
CA PRO A 501 -17.41 3.47 11.81
C PRO A 501 -17.42 2.17 11.00
N GLY A 502 -16.93 2.18 9.77
CA GLY A 502 -17.02 1.06 8.83
C GLY A 502 -16.92 1.54 7.38
N SER A 503 -17.18 0.63 6.44
CA SER A 503 -17.22 0.94 5.02
C SER A 503 -18.39 0.26 4.30
N ALA A 504 -18.72 0.76 3.11
CA ALA A 504 -19.72 0.20 2.23
C ALA A 504 -19.14 -0.01 0.84
N ILE A 505 -19.42 -1.16 0.24
CA ILE A 505 -18.90 -1.57 -1.07
C ILE A 505 -19.98 -1.32 -2.11
N LEU A 506 -19.68 -0.47 -3.08
CA LEU A 506 -20.59 -0.08 -4.15
C LEU A 506 -20.04 -0.55 -5.50
N ALA A 507 -20.89 -1.15 -6.34
CA ALA A 507 -20.59 -1.38 -7.74
C ALA A 507 -21.85 -1.38 -8.61
N HIS A 508 -21.77 -0.78 -9.80
CA HIS A 508 -22.88 -0.71 -10.75
C HIS A 508 -22.39 -0.47 -12.18
N GLY A 509 -23.12 -0.98 -13.18
CA GLY A 509 -22.79 -0.78 -14.60
C GLY A 509 -23.06 0.65 -15.13
N ASP A 510 -23.58 1.55 -14.30
CA ASP A 510 -23.88 2.95 -14.65
C ASP A 510 -23.24 3.87 -13.60
N ALA A 511 -22.28 4.69 -14.04
CA ALA A 511 -21.56 5.63 -13.20
C ALA A 511 -22.48 6.58 -12.44
N ARG A 512 -23.61 6.99 -13.04
CA ARG A 512 -24.54 7.94 -12.43
C ARG A 512 -25.27 7.33 -11.24
N VAL A 513 -25.57 6.04 -11.30
CA VAL A 513 -26.18 5.30 -10.19
C VAL A 513 -25.20 5.16 -9.05
N LEU A 514 -23.95 4.77 -9.34
CA LEU A 514 -22.88 4.68 -8.34
C LEU A 514 -22.67 6.03 -7.63
N GLU A 515 -22.51 7.11 -8.40
CA GLU A 515 -22.25 8.44 -7.84
C GLU A 515 -23.41 8.93 -6.98
N ARG A 516 -24.65 8.73 -7.44
CA ARG A 516 -25.85 9.11 -6.68
C ARG A 516 -25.90 8.37 -5.35
N ASP A 517 -25.72 7.05 -5.37
CA ASP A 517 -25.80 6.24 -4.15
C ASP A 517 -24.63 6.56 -3.20
N TYR A 518 -23.43 6.80 -3.73
CA TYR A 518 -22.25 7.23 -2.97
C TYR A 518 -22.53 8.54 -2.20
N GLU A 519 -22.99 9.59 -2.89
CA GLU A 519 -23.30 10.87 -2.22
C GLU A 519 -24.49 10.72 -1.26
N CYS A 520 -25.49 9.92 -1.63
CA CYS A 520 -26.65 9.66 -0.78
C CYS A 520 -26.23 9.07 0.58
N ILE A 521 -25.31 8.10 0.60
CA ILE A 521 -24.79 7.52 1.86
C ILE A 521 -24.15 8.60 2.76
N HIS A 522 -23.41 9.56 2.20
CA HIS A 522 -22.76 10.62 2.98
C HIS A 522 -23.69 11.73 3.47
N GLU A 523 -24.81 11.94 2.76
CA GLU A 523 -25.87 12.89 3.12
C GLU A 523 -26.84 12.32 4.16
N MET A 524 -27.00 11.00 4.24
CA MET A 524 -27.88 10.34 5.19
C MET A 524 -27.43 10.50 6.66
N ASP A 525 -28.42 10.57 7.56
CA ASP A 525 -28.19 10.42 9.01
C ASP A 525 -28.17 8.93 9.38
N LEU A 526 -27.04 8.28 9.08
CA LEU A 526 -26.89 6.82 9.17
C LEU A 526 -26.93 6.25 10.59
N PHE A 527 -26.69 7.06 11.61
CA PHE A 527 -26.43 6.59 12.97
C PHE A 527 -27.38 7.22 13.99
N LEU A 528 -28.11 6.37 14.70
CA LEU A 528 -28.87 6.74 15.88
C LEU A 528 -28.00 6.51 17.13
N VAL A 529 -27.76 7.56 17.92
CA VAL A 529 -26.97 7.49 19.17
C VAL A 529 -27.75 7.99 20.37
N GLU A 530 -27.45 7.44 21.54
CA GLU A 530 -28.03 7.88 22.81
C GLU A 530 -27.54 9.31 23.15
N GLY A 531 -28.47 10.26 23.35
CA GLY A 531 -28.15 11.61 23.84
C GLY A 531 -27.92 12.73 22.80
N GLY A 532 -28.34 12.57 21.54
CA GLY A 532 -28.15 13.56 20.47
C GLY A 532 -29.30 14.58 20.24
N GLY A 533 -30.13 14.87 21.24
CA GLY A 533 -31.19 15.88 21.15
C GLY A 533 -30.68 17.30 21.40
N GLY A 534 -30.05 17.93 20.41
CA GLY A 534 -29.74 19.36 20.44
C GLY A 534 -31.01 20.21 20.52
N GLY A 535 -31.08 21.08 21.53
CA GLY A 535 -32.24 21.89 21.88
C GLY A 535 -32.81 22.75 20.73
N GLY A 536 -34.06 22.46 20.38
CA GLY A 536 -34.88 23.25 19.47
C GLY A 536 -36.36 23.16 19.83
N ARG A 537 -36.72 23.29 21.12
CA ARG A 537 -38.12 23.53 21.50
C ARG A 537 -38.51 24.91 20.96
N ARG A 538 -39.11 24.92 19.77
CA ARG A 538 -40.00 25.99 19.30
C ARG A 538 -40.99 26.27 20.43
N LYS A 539 -40.77 27.35 21.18
CA LYS A 539 -41.81 27.96 22.00
C LYS A 539 -42.87 28.44 21.01
N GLY A 540 -43.91 27.63 20.83
CA GLY A 540 -45.15 28.08 20.23
C GLY A 540 -45.63 29.30 21.01
N LYS A 541 -45.75 30.42 20.32
CA LYS A 541 -46.47 31.59 20.80
C LYS A 541 -47.90 31.15 21.09
N GLY A 542 -48.31 31.21 22.35
CA GLY A 542 -49.71 31.50 22.66
C GLY A 542 -49.91 32.99 22.43
N VAL A 543 -50.73 33.35 21.46
CA VAL A 543 -52.13 33.78 21.57
C VAL A 543 -52.72 33.70 20.17
#